data_AF-A0A1V5QPZ6-F1
#
_entry.id   AF-A0A1V5QPZ6-F1
#
_cell.length_a   1.000
_cell.length_b   1.000
_cell.length_c   1.000
_cell.angle_alpha   90.00
_cell.angle_beta   90.00
_cell.angle_gamma   90.00
#
_symmetry.space_group_name_H-M   'P 1'
#
loop_
_entity.id
_entity.type
_entity.pdbx_description
1 polymer ?
#
loop_
_entity_poly.entity_id
_entity_poly.type
_entity_poly.pdbx_seq_one_letter_code
_entity_poly.pdbx_strand_id
1 'polypeptide(L)'
;MSVAVRGAADADLVGLTDCFCAIAETGTLMLHSAPDLPPTLSLLPETHVAVVPLERIVPTMEEAFARFRAQFSDMPPAVNFISGPSRTADIEQTIVLGAHGPCRVHVVLVG
;
A
#
# COMPACT_ATOMS: atom_id res chain seq x y z
N MET A 1 12.05 -20.72 6.22
CA MET A 1 11.26 -19.56 5.72
C MET A 1 10.83 -19.89 4.30
N SER A 2 9.53 -19.95 4.02
CA SER A 2 8.98 -20.25 2.68
C SER A 2 8.43 -18.98 2.04
N VAL A 3 8.54 -18.87 0.71
CA VAL A 3 8.00 -17.77 -0.08
C VAL A 3 6.99 -18.34 -1.08
N ALA A 4 5.87 -17.64 -1.29
CA ALA A 4 4.84 -18.01 -2.24
C ALA A 4 4.40 -16.80 -3.06
N VAL A 5 4.19 -16.98 -4.37
CA VAL A 5 3.70 -15.94 -5.28
C VAL A 5 2.20 -16.16 -5.48
N ARG A 6 1.41 -15.62 -4.56
CA ARG A 6 -0.06 -15.69 -4.53
C ARG A 6 -0.61 -14.55 -3.67
N GLY A 7 -1.92 -14.32 -3.72
CA GLY A 7 -2.57 -13.46 -2.72
C GLY A 7 -2.38 -13.97 -1.30
N ALA A 8 -2.39 -13.07 -0.32
CA ALA A 8 -2.24 -13.40 1.08
C ALA A 8 -3.46 -14.19 1.61
N ALA A 9 -3.19 -15.12 2.52
CA ALA A 9 -4.13 -15.86 3.34
C ALA A 9 -3.94 -15.47 4.81
N ASP A 10 -4.90 -15.80 5.66
CA ASP A 10 -4.94 -15.39 7.07
C ASP A 10 -3.69 -15.81 7.88
N ALA A 11 -3.08 -16.94 7.53
CA ALA A 11 -1.86 -17.43 8.20
C ALA A 11 -0.58 -16.70 7.75
N ASP A 12 -0.62 -15.85 6.73
CA ASP A 12 0.56 -15.13 6.24
C ASP A 12 0.84 -13.91 7.11
N LEU A 13 2.03 -13.89 7.71
CA LEU A 13 2.46 -12.81 8.60
C LEU A 13 2.97 -11.56 7.85
N VAL A 14 3.41 -11.75 6.61
CA VAL A 14 4.07 -10.72 5.81
C VAL A 14 3.50 -10.71 4.39
N GLY A 15 3.07 -9.53 3.95
CA GLY A 15 2.71 -9.25 2.57
C GLY A 15 3.74 -8.36 1.91
N LEU A 16 4.08 -8.66 0.66
CA LEU A 16 5.02 -7.91 -0.15
C LEU A 16 4.28 -7.32 -1.36
N THR A 17 4.43 -6.03 -1.59
CA THR A 17 3.91 -5.38 -2.80
C THR A 17 4.98 -4.53 -3.47
N ASP A 18 4.88 -4.44 -4.79
CA ASP A 18 5.43 -3.28 -5.51
C ASP A 18 4.55 -2.05 -5.21
N CYS A 19 5.06 -0.86 -5.53
CA CYS A 19 4.35 0.40 -5.38
C CYS A 19 4.23 1.09 -6.74
N PHE A 20 3.01 1.52 -7.09
CA PHE A 20 2.78 2.25 -8.34
C PHE A 20 3.51 3.60 -8.29
N CYS A 21 3.30 4.37 -7.22
CA CYS A 21 4.13 5.51 -6.86
C CYS A 21 4.00 5.85 -5.37
N ALA A 22 5.02 6.48 -4.82
CA ALA A 22 4.99 7.04 -3.46
C ALA A 22 4.91 8.56 -3.54
N ILE A 23 4.00 9.15 -2.77
CA ILE A 23 3.73 10.59 -2.75
C ILE A 23 4.45 11.20 -1.55
N ALA A 24 5.40 12.09 -1.82
CA ALA A 24 6.28 12.64 -0.80
C ALA A 24 5.56 13.62 0.16
N GLU A 25 4.67 14.48 -0.35
CA GLU A 25 4.01 15.51 0.47
C GLU A 25 3.17 14.95 1.61
N THR A 26 2.57 13.77 1.42
CA THR A 26 1.66 13.12 2.39
C THR A 26 2.25 11.85 3.01
N GLY A 27 3.40 11.38 2.53
CA GLY A 27 3.93 10.07 2.92
C GLY A 27 2.96 8.94 2.58
N THR A 28 2.44 8.93 1.35
CA THR A 28 1.41 7.99 0.89
C THR A 28 1.95 7.02 -0.14
N LEU A 29 1.64 5.73 0.00
CA LEU A 29 1.82 4.73 -1.05
C LEU A 29 0.55 4.66 -1.90
N MET A 30 0.69 4.79 -3.21
CA MET A 30 -0.37 4.50 -4.17
C MET A 30 -0.16 3.08 -4.71
N LEU A 31 -1.14 2.21 -4.50
CA LEU A 31 -1.18 0.85 -5.03
C LEU A 31 -2.38 0.68 -5.96
N HIS A 32 -2.29 -0.21 -6.93
CA HIS A 32 -3.45 -0.65 -7.70
C HIS A 32 -3.61 -2.16 -7.60
N SER A 33 -4.85 -2.63 -7.75
CA SER A 33 -5.15 -4.06 -7.82
C SER A 33 -5.05 -4.56 -9.25
N ALA A 34 -4.57 -5.80 -9.41
CA ALA A 34 -4.57 -6.56 -10.65
C ALA A 34 -4.66 -8.06 -10.31
N PRO A 35 -4.94 -8.96 -11.27
CA PRO A 35 -5.00 -10.40 -11.00
C PRO A 35 -3.73 -10.96 -10.32
N ASP A 36 -2.58 -10.37 -10.62
CA ASP A 36 -1.26 -10.65 -10.05
C ASP A 36 -0.90 -9.78 -8.83
N LEU A 37 -1.67 -8.72 -8.57
CA LEU A 37 -1.50 -7.78 -7.45
C LEU A 37 -2.80 -7.71 -6.63
N PRO A 38 -3.16 -8.78 -5.91
CA PRO A 38 -4.37 -8.78 -5.10
C PRO A 38 -4.20 -7.84 -3.90
N PRO A 39 -5.26 -7.08 -3.54
CA PRO A 39 -5.20 -6.11 -2.43
C PRO A 39 -4.96 -6.79 -1.08
N THR A 40 -5.18 -8.10 -0.97
CA THR A 40 -4.90 -8.86 0.26
C THR A 40 -3.45 -8.76 0.68
N LEU A 41 -2.50 -8.60 -0.25
CA LEU A 41 -1.08 -8.47 0.08
C LEU A 41 -0.74 -7.24 0.92
N SER A 42 -1.48 -6.14 0.78
CA SER A 42 -1.25 -4.91 1.56
C SER A 42 -2.24 -4.72 2.71
N LEU A 43 -3.29 -5.55 2.79
CA LEU A 43 -4.40 -5.32 3.72
C LEU A 43 -4.59 -6.43 4.77
N LEU A 44 -4.22 -7.67 4.44
CA LEU A 44 -4.51 -8.83 5.29
C LEU A 44 -3.38 -9.17 6.28
N PRO A 45 -2.10 -9.28 5.86
CA PRO A 45 -1.01 -9.59 6.78
C PRO A 45 -0.78 -8.49 7.82
N GLU A 46 -0.34 -8.89 9.03
CA GLU A 46 0.03 -7.94 10.08
C GLU A 46 1.19 -7.02 9.67
N THR A 47 2.06 -7.49 8.77
CA THR A 47 3.20 -6.73 8.26
C THR A 47 3.10 -6.57 6.75
N HIS A 48 3.07 -5.33 6.30
CA HIS A 48 3.17 -4.98 4.88
C HIS A 48 4.55 -4.41 4.57
N VAL A 49 5.23 -4.98 3.57
CA VAL A 49 6.48 -4.46 3.03
C VAL A 49 6.20 -3.95 1.61
N ALA A 50 6.39 -2.65 1.41
CA ALA A 50 6.29 -2.02 0.10
C ALA A 50 7.68 -1.73 -0.44
N VAL A 51 7.98 -2.23 -1.64
CA VAL A 51 9.21 -1.92 -2.36
C VAL A 51 8.93 -0.73 -3.28
N VAL A 52 9.74 0.33 -3.17
CA VAL A 52 9.54 1.60 -3.88
C VAL A 52 10.83 1.98 -4.61
N PRO A 53 10.87 1.89 -5.94
CA PRO A 53 11.97 2.45 -6.71
C PRO A 53 12.04 3.97 -6.55
N LEU A 54 13.24 4.55 -6.45
CA LEU A 54 13.42 6.00 -6.25
C LEU A 54 12.75 6.83 -7.35
N GLU A 55 12.74 6.34 -8.59
CA GLU A 55 12.07 6.99 -9.73
C GLU A 55 10.52 6.95 -9.67
N ARG A 56 9.97 6.22 -8.71
CA ARG A 56 8.51 6.17 -8.44
C ARG A 56 8.07 7.09 -7.32
N ILE A 57 8.98 7.87 -6.73
CA ILE A 57 8.63 8.91 -5.77
C ILE A 57 8.22 10.16 -6.53
N VAL A 58 6.98 10.63 -6.30
CA VAL A 58 6.44 11.86 -6.86
C VAL A 58 6.23 12.90 -5.76
N PRO A 59 6.39 14.19 -6.05
CA PRO A 59 6.27 15.23 -5.02
C PRO A 59 4.84 15.36 -4.49
N THR A 60 3.83 15.33 -5.37
CA THR A 60 2.44 15.62 -5.00
C THR A 60 1.43 14.58 -5.50
N MET A 61 0.24 14.60 -4.90
CA MET A 61 -0.90 13.76 -5.24
C MET A 61 -1.39 14.04 -6.67
N GLU A 62 -1.36 15.29 -7.14
CA GLU A 62 -1.74 15.64 -8.52
C GLU A 62 -0.82 14.96 -9.53
N GLU A 63 0.48 14.88 -9.23
CA GLU A 63 1.46 14.21 -10.08
C GLU A 63 1.26 12.69 -10.07
N ALA A 64 0.91 12.10 -8.92
CA ALA A 64 0.50 10.69 -8.85
C ALA A 64 -0.72 10.41 -9.74
N PHE A 65 -1.76 11.25 -9.66
CA PHE A 65 -2.94 11.12 -10.51
C PHE A 65 -2.65 11.37 -11.99
N ALA A 66 -1.76 12.31 -12.32
CA ALA A 66 -1.33 12.54 -13.70
C ALA A 66 -0.61 11.31 -14.27
N ARG A 67 0.32 10.73 -13.49
CA ARG A 67 1.02 9.49 -13.85
C ARG A 67 0.05 8.32 -14.01
N PHE A 68 -0.93 8.21 -13.12
CA PHE A 68 -1.97 7.18 -13.19
C PHE A 68 -2.79 7.27 -14.48
N ARG A 69 -3.29 8.47 -14.83
CA ARG A 69 -4.03 8.71 -16.08
C ARG A 69 -3.19 8.50 -17.34
N ALA A 70 -1.87 8.70 -17.26
CA ALA A 70 -0.97 8.45 -18.37
C ALA A 70 -0.71 6.94 -18.59
N GLN A 71 -0.78 6.12 -17.54
CA GLN A 71 -0.51 4.69 -17.60
C GLN A 71 -1.75 3.83 -17.82
N PHE A 72 -2.89 4.22 -17.25
CA PHE A 72 -4.13 3.44 -17.30
C PHE A 72 -5.18 4.12 -18.17
N SER A 73 -5.67 3.41 -19.19
CA SER A 73 -6.84 3.83 -20.00
C SER A 73 -8.15 3.63 -19.25
N ASP A 74 -8.21 2.59 -18.42
CA ASP A 74 -9.38 2.16 -17.68
C ASP A 74 -9.07 2.05 -16.19
N MET A 75 -10.08 2.22 -15.34
CA MET A 75 -9.91 2.13 -13.89
C MET A 75 -9.63 0.67 -13.48
N PRO A 76 -8.54 0.38 -12.75
CA PRO A 76 -8.33 -0.91 -12.12
C PRO A 76 -9.43 -1.23 -11.12
N PRO A 77 -9.63 -2.52 -10.73
CA PRO A 77 -10.66 -2.91 -9.78
C PRO A 77 -10.60 -2.16 -8.45
N ALA A 78 -9.40 -1.79 -8.00
CA ALA A 78 -9.20 -0.89 -6.87
C ALA A 78 -7.88 -0.14 -6.99
N VAL A 79 -7.85 1.05 -6.40
CA VAL A 79 -6.66 1.86 -6.19
C VAL A 79 -6.63 2.23 -4.71
N ASN A 80 -5.58 1.84 -4.01
CA ASN A 80 -5.44 2.04 -2.57
C ASN A 80 -4.40 3.12 -2.30
N PHE A 81 -4.76 4.07 -1.45
CA PHE A 81 -3.85 5.09 -0.93
C PHE A 81 -3.58 4.76 0.54
N ILE A 82 -2.36 4.29 0.82
CA ILE A 82 -1.92 3.92 2.16
C ILE A 82 -1.04 5.05 2.68
N SER A 83 -1.65 5.94 3.46
CA SER A 83 -0.94 7.04 4.13
C SER A 83 -0.42 6.60 5.49
N GLY A 84 0.55 7.35 6.02
CA GLY A 84 1.15 7.12 7.33
C GLY A 84 0.13 6.88 8.46
N PRO A 85 0.58 6.32 9.60
CA PRO A 85 -0.29 5.78 10.64
C PRO A 85 -1.37 6.79 11.04
N SER A 86 -2.63 6.35 10.94
CA SER A 86 -3.76 7.14 11.40
C SER A 86 -3.55 7.50 12.87
N ARG A 87 -3.65 8.79 13.20
CA ARG A 87 -3.76 9.25 14.59
C ARG A 87 -5.21 9.09 15.05
N THR A 88 -5.73 7.86 15.03
CA THR A 88 -7.09 7.53 15.49
C THR A 88 -7.14 7.44 17.02
N ALA A 89 -6.78 8.54 17.69
CA ALA A 89 -7.09 8.75 19.11
C ALA A 89 -8.42 9.51 19.32
N ASP A 90 -9.20 9.77 18.26
CA ASP A 90 -10.33 10.70 18.28
C ASP A 90 -11.61 10.16 17.61
N ILE A 91 -11.83 8.85 17.66
CA ILE A 91 -13.16 8.26 17.45
C ILE A 91 -13.41 7.37 18.67
N GLU A 92 -14.21 7.88 19.60
CA GLU A 92 -14.72 7.16 20.78
C GLU A 92 -13.73 6.77 21.89
N GLN A 93 -12.51 7.34 21.93
CA GLN A 93 -11.48 7.08 22.96
C GLN A 93 -11.12 5.59 23.18
N THR A 94 -11.53 4.69 22.29
CA THR A 94 -11.29 3.26 22.43
C THR A 94 -10.48 2.80 21.22
N ILE A 95 -9.22 2.44 21.46
CA ILE A 95 -8.35 1.93 20.40
C ILE A 95 -8.82 0.52 20.03
N VAL A 96 -9.49 0.37 18.89
CA VAL A 96 -9.75 -0.94 18.29
C VAL A 96 -8.49 -1.38 17.56
N LEU A 97 -7.66 -2.17 18.24
CA LEU A 97 -6.50 -2.82 17.64
C LEU A 97 -6.98 -3.90 16.64
N GLY A 98 -6.64 -3.75 15.36
CA GLY A 98 -6.79 -4.81 14.35
C GLY A 98 -7.91 -4.65 13.31
N ALA A 99 -8.64 -3.53 13.25
CA ALA A 99 -9.75 -3.36 12.30
C ALA A 99 -9.41 -2.62 11.00
N HIS A 100 -8.19 -2.08 10.83
CA HIS A 100 -7.91 -1.05 9.80
C HIS A 100 -6.72 -1.34 8.87
N GLY A 101 -6.22 -2.57 8.83
CA GLY A 101 -5.10 -2.99 7.96
C GLY A 101 -3.84 -3.40 8.73
N PRO A 102 -2.66 -3.46 8.08
CA PRO A 102 -1.44 -3.95 8.68
C PRO A 102 -1.04 -3.18 9.95
N CYS A 103 -0.59 -3.91 10.97
CA CYS A 103 -0.03 -3.34 12.20
C CYS A 103 1.31 -2.65 11.96
N ARG A 104 2.06 -3.09 10.93
CA ARG A 104 3.39 -2.57 10.58
C ARG A 104 3.48 -2.38 9.07
N VAL A 105 3.95 -1.21 8.67
CA VAL A 105 4.26 -0.90 7.26
C VAL A 105 5.74 -0.56 7.18
N HIS A 106 6.47 -1.31 6.35
CA HIS A 106 7.87 -1.06 6.03
C HIS A 106 7.97 -0.62 4.57
N VAL A 107 8.65 0.50 4.34
CA VAL A 107 8.95 1.00 3.00
C VAL A 107 10.42 0.77 2.72
N VAL A 108 10.72 0.02 1.66
CA VAL A 108 12.08 -0.26 1.20
C VAL A 108 12.31 0.54 -0.07
N LEU A 109 13.14 1.58 0.03
CA LEU A 109 13.56 2.37 -1.13
C LEU A 109 14.67 1.63 -1.89
N VAL A 110 14.55 1.55 -3.21
CA VAL A 110 15.51 0.88 -4.09
C VAL A 110 15.94 1.84 -5.19
N GLY A 111 17.24 1.97 -5.42
CA GLY A 111 17.80 2.84 -6.47
C GLY A 111 19.31 2.70 -6.59
#